data_AF-A0A1H6PAY6-F1
#
_entry.id   AF-A0A1H6PAY6-F1
#
_cell.length_a   1.000
_cell.length_b   1.000
_cell.length_c   1.000
_cell.angle_alpha   90.00
_cell.angle_beta   90.00
_cell.angle_gamma   90.00
#
_symmetry.space_group_name_H-M   'P 1'
#
loop_
_entity.id
_entity.type
_entity.pdbx_description
1 polymer ?
#
loop_
_entity_poly.entity_id
_entity_poly.type
_entity_poly.pdbx_seq_one_letter_code
_entity_poly.pdbx_strand_id
1 'polypeptide(L)'
;MTRLFLTFPILLMAGAAMAEDARLSMPYYGSATMNADDSLVLHFTRTVDGKPADGSQTFAPGDRSYDNVRRHLSGIEPGQTKPLTPWRD
;
A
#
# COMPACT_ATOMS: atom_id res chain seq x y z
N MET A 1 -22.25 -54.57 16.55
CA MET A 1 -23.18 -53.43 16.45
C MET A 1 -22.39 -52.20 16.92
N THR A 2 -22.09 -51.14 16.18
CA THR A 2 -22.50 -50.64 14.87
C THR A 2 -21.39 -49.66 14.43
N ARG A 3 -21.00 -49.70 13.15
CA ARG A 3 -20.05 -48.76 12.53
C ARG A 3 -20.70 -47.38 12.47
N LEU A 4 -20.03 -46.33 12.94
CA LEU A 4 -20.44 -44.95 12.66
C LEU A 4 -19.33 -44.27 11.83
N PHE A 5 -19.54 -44.24 10.52
CA PHE A 5 -18.84 -43.34 9.63
C PHE A 5 -19.31 -41.92 9.92
N LEU A 6 -18.39 -40.98 10.17
CA LEU A 6 -18.68 -39.57 9.97
C LEU A 6 -17.45 -38.87 9.39
N THR A 7 -17.40 -38.88 8.07
CA THR A 7 -16.62 -37.95 7.25
C THR A 7 -17.14 -36.53 7.47
N PHE A 8 -16.24 -35.60 7.80
CA PHE A 8 -16.41 -34.18 7.50
C PHE A 8 -15.09 -33.66 6.94
N PRO A 9 -14.92 -33.58 5.61
CA PRO A 9 -13.87 -32.76 5.00
C PRO A 9 -14.32 -31.29 5.05
N ILE A 10 -13.48 -30.37 4.52
CA ILE A 10 -13.77 -28.93 4.22
C ILE A 10 -13.34 -28.00 5.37
N LEU A 11 -12.49 -26.97 5.22
CA LEU A 11 -11.94 -26.27 4.05
C LEU A 11 -10.72 -25.46 4.51
N LEU A 12 -9.76 -25.22 3.61
CA LEU A 12 -8.83 -24.10 3.67
C LEU A 12 -9.61 -22.78 3.87
N MET A 13 -9.25 -22.01 4.88
CA MET A 13 -9.32 -20.55 4.80
C MET A 13 -7.95 -20.02 5.13
N ALA A 14 -7.06 -20.07 4.13
CA ALA A 14 -5.97 -19.11 4.05
C ALA A 14 -6.63 -17.74 3.92
N GLY A 15 -6.84 -17.09 5.07
CA GLY A 15 -7.22 -15.68 5.13
C GLY A 15 -6.05 -14.85 4.64
N ALA A 16 -5.78 -14.90 3.33
CA ALA A 16 -5.17 -13.78 2.64
C ALA A 16 -6.20 -12.67 2.78
N ALA A 17 -6.04 -11.84 3.81
CA ALA A 17 -6.69 -10.56 3.91
C ALA A 17 -6.42 -9.86 2.58
N MET A 18 -7.43 -9.91 1.71
CA MET A 18 -7.55 -9.05 0.56
C MET A 18 -7.59 -7.66 1.16
N ALA A 19 -6.42 -7.05 1.35
CA ALA A 19 -6.29 -5.61 1.48
C ALA A 19 -6.77 -5.07 0.15
N GLU A 20 -8.08 -4.87 0.13
CA GLU A 20 -8.89 -4.29 -0.91
C GLU A 20 -8.19 -3.03 -1.37
N ASP A 21 -7.49 -3.17 -2.50
CA ASP A 21 -7.30 -2.18 -3.56
C ASP A 21 -7.62 -0.75 -3.08
N ALA A 22 -6.84 -0.22 -2.13
CA ALA A 22 -6.87 1.17 -1.75
C ALA A 22 -6.16 1.89 -2.89
N ARG A 23 -6.90 2.03 -3.99
CA ARG A 23 -6.46 2.62 -5.24
C ARG A 23 -5.78 3.93 -4.89
N LEU A 24 -4.58 4.12 -5.44
CA LEU A 24 -3.74 5.30 -5.34
C LEU A 24 -4.39 6.59 -5.89
N SER A 25 -5.71 6.67 -5.97
CA SER A 25 -6.51 7.87 -6.21
C SER A 25 -6.52 8.80 -4.98
N MET A 26 -5.43 8.86 -4.24
CA MET A 26 -5.35 9.55 -2.96
C MET A 26 -4.97 11.03 -3.19
N PRO A 27 -5.89 11.99 -2.95
CA PRO A 27 -5.69 13.41 -3.27
C PRO A 27 -4.96 14.12 -2.11
N TYR A 28 -3.74 13.68 -1.80
CA TYR A 28 -2.95 14.25 -0.71
C TYR A 28 -1.62 14.81 -1.23
N TYR A 29 -1.20 15.91 -0.61
CA TYR A 29 0.16 16.43 -0.68
C TYR A 29 0.99 15.87 0.47
N GLY A 30 2.30 15.79 0.25
CA GLY A 30 3.20 15.33 1.29
C GLY A 30 4.64 15.15 0.83
N SER A 31 5.31 14.17 1.40
CA SER A 31 6.64 13.72 1.00
C SER A 31 6.66 12.22 0.76
N ALA A 32 7.59 11.78 -0.05
CA ALA A 32 7.88 10.38 -0.29
C ALA A 32 9.36 10.13 -0.04
N THR A 33 9.68 9.14 0.76
CA THR A 33 11.04 8.72 1.06
C THR A 33 11.22 7.29 0.59
N MET A 34 12.32 7.03 -0.11
CA MET A 34 12.75 5.67 -0.39
C MET A 34 13.78 5.29 0.65
N ASN A 35 13.50 4.24 1.40
CA ASN A 35 14.42 3.70 2.40
C ASN A 35 15.54 2.89 1.72
N ALA A 36 16.57 2.53 2.50
CA ALA A 36 17.69 1.73 2.02
C ALA A 36 17.33 0.26 1.72
N ASP A 37 16.19 -0.21 2.22
CA ASP A 37 15.61 -1.54 1.94
C ASP A 37 14.68 -1.55 0.72
N ASP A 38 14.76 -0.50 -0.11
CA ASP A 38 13.89 -0.21 -1.25
C ASP A 38 12.40 -0.01 -0.88
N SER A 39 12.03 0.08 0.40
CA SER A 39 10.66 0.43 0.76
C SER A 39 10.36 1.91 0.50
N LEU A 40 9.16 2.20 -0.02
CA LEU A 40 8.68 3.56 -0.26
C LEU A 40 7.74 3.96 0.86
N VAL A 41 8.06 5.04 1.55
CA VAL A 41 7.23 5.63 2.60
C VAL A 41 6.66 6.95 2.10
N LEU A 42 5.35 7.00 1.94
CA LEU A 42 4.61 8.24 1.69
C LEU A 42 4.18 8.82 3.03
N HIS A 43 4.50 10.08 3.30
CA HIS A 43 3.97 10.84 4.42
C HIS A 43 3.04 11.92 3.89
N PHE A 44 1.80 11.94 4.37
CA PHE A 44 0.76 12.86 3.96
C PHE A 44 0.65 14.00 4.95
N THR A 45 0.65 15.24 4.45
CA THR A 45 0.60 16.45 5.29
C THR A 45 -0.67 17.27 5.05
N ARG A 46 -1.30 17.13 3.88
CA ARG A 46 -2.47 17.94 3.52
C ARG A 46 -3.33 17.25 2.46
N THR A 47 -4.64 17.42 2.53
CA THR A 47 -5.57 17.05 1.45
C THR A 47 -5.51 18.08 0.31
N VAL A 48 -5.99 17.74 -0.89
CA VAL A 48 -6.17 18.71 -2.00
C VAL A 48 -7.06 19.90 -1.60
N ASP A 49 -8.08 19.68 -0.75
CA ASP A 49 -8.96 20.74 -0.23
C ASP A 49 -8.31 21.67 0.81
N GLY A 50 -7.01 21.52 1.06
CA GLY A 50 -6.25 22.39 1.95
C GLY A 50 -6.28 21.99 3.44
N LYS A 51 -7.04 20.96 3.82
CA LYS A 51 -7.13 20.50 5.21
C LYS A 51 -5.85 19.78 5.63
N PRO A 52 -5.40 19.96 6.89
CA PRO A 52 -4.26 19.21 7.40
C PRO A 52 -4.57 17.72 7.41
N ALA A 53 -3.57 16.92 7.07
CA ALA A 53 -3.59 15.48 7.20
C ALA A 53 -2.29 15.05 7.89
N ASP A 54 -2.32 13.95 8.63
CA ASP A 54 -1.12 13.32 9.14
C ASP A 54 -1.33 11.81 9.04
N GLY A 55 -0.59 11.19 8.14
CA GLY A 55 -0.69 9.77 7.86
C GLY A 55 0.52 9.32 7.08
N SER A 56 0.86 8.05 7.19
CA SER A 56 1.90 7.45 6.39
C SER A 56 1.42 6.16 5.75
N GLN A 57 1.92 5.90 4.54
CA GLN A 57 1.70 4.67 3.83
C GLN A 57 3.03 4.13 3.34
N THR A 58 3.34 2.90 3.74
CA THR A 58 4.53 2.20 3.29
C THR A 58 4.16 1.21 2.19
N PHE A 59 5.00 1.14 1.16
CA PHE A 59 4.94 0.16 0.07
C PHE A 59 6.25 -0.60 0.03
N ALA A 60 6.18 -1.92 0.13
CA ALA A 60 7.32 -2.79 0.00
C ALA A 60 7.59 -3.13 -1.48
N PRO A 61 8.84 -3.45 -1.86
CA PRO A 61 9.13 -4.05 -3.15
C PRO A 61 8.28 -5.31 -3.37
N GLY A 62 7.56 -5.36 -4.48
CA GLY A 62 6.65 -6.46 -4.81
C GLY A 62 5.17 -6.20 -4.51
N ASP A 63 4.84 -5.12 -3.79
CA ASP A 63 3.44 -4.68 -3.70
C ASP A 63 2.92 -4.29 -5.09
N ARG A 64 1.67 -4.66 -5.40
CA ARG A 64 1.04 -4.34 -6.69
C ARG A 64 1.11 -2.85 -7.05
N SER A 65 1.06 -2.00 -6.02
CA SER A 65 1.07 -0.54 -6.13
C SER A 65 2.49 0.06 -6.19
N TYR A 66 3.52 -0.70 -5.82
CA TYR A 66 4.88 -0.19 -5.65
C TYR A 66 5.44 0.46 -6.93
N ASP A 67 5.36 -0.25 -8.06
CA ASP A 67 5.90 0.25 -9.33
C ASP A 67 5.15 1.49 -9.83
N ASN A 68 3.85 1.59 -9.53
CA ASN A 68 3.05 2.77 -9.86
C ASN A 68 3.51 3.98 -9.02
N VAL A 69 3.64 3.81 -7.70
CA VAL A 69 4.15 4.86 -6.80
C VAL A 69 5.55 5.29 -7.21
N ARG A 70 6.46 4.33 -7.44
CA ARG A 70 7.84 4.62 -7.85
C ARG A 70 7.91 5.41 -9.16
N ARG A 71 7.06 5.07 -10.13
CA ARG A 71 6.97 5.78 -11.41
C ARG A 71 6.41 7.19 -11.23
N HIS A 72 5.39 7.37 -10.40
CA HIS A 72 4.82 8.67 -10.06
C HIS A 72 5.86 9.60 -9.44
N LEU A 73 6.73 9.06 -8.57
CA LEU A 73 7.84 9.79 -7.96
C LEU A 73 9.00 10.10 -8.93
N SER A 74 8.81 9.83 -10.23
CA SER A 74 9.77 10.14 -11.30
C SER A 74 11.15 9.54 -11.03
N GLY A 75 11.20 8.29 -10.55
CA GLY A 75 12.44 7.60 -10.20
C GLY A 75 13.10 8.20 -8.95
N ILE A 76 12.52 7.90 -7.79
CA ILE A 76 13.20 8.11 -6.50
C ILE A 76 14.24 7.00 -6.29
N GLU A 77 15.39 7.34 -5.72
CA GLU A 77 16.47 6.40 -5.41
C GLU A 77 16.54 6.11 -3.90
N PRO A 78 17.12 4.97 -3.47
CA PRO A 78 17.28 4.66 -2.05
C PRO A 78 17.97 5.79 -1.27
N GLY A 79 17.39 6.15 -0.14
CA GLY A 79 17.82 7.26 0.72
C GLY A 79 17.33 8.65 0.29
N GLN A 80 16.68 8.79 -0.87
CA GLN A 80 16.14 10.07 -1.32
C GLN A 80 14.76 10.34 -0.73
N THR A 81 14.47 11.64 -0.56
CA THR A 81 13.14 12.14 -0.25
C THR A 81 12.72 13.14 -1.32
N LYS A 82 11.50 13.00 -1.84
CA LYS A 82 10.90 13.88 -2.84
C LYS A 82 9.54 14.39 -2.37
N PRO A 83 9.09 15.57 -2.83
CA PRO A 83 7.72 16.00 -2.58
C PRO A 83 6.74 15.04 -3.26
N LEU A 84 5.70 14.65 -2.53
CA LEU A 84 4.59 13.88 -3.04
C LEU A 84 3.53 14.85 -3.57
N THR A 85 3.26 14.73 -4.87
CA THR A 85 2.13 15.41 -5.51
C THR A 85 0.92 14.48 -5.57
N PRO A 86 -0.31 15.02 -5.47
CA PRO A 86 -1.52 14.26 -5.71
C PRO A 86 -1.49 13.61 -7.08
N TRP A 87 -2.04 12.40 -7.18
CA TRP A 87 -2.32 11.79 -8.48
C TRP A 87 -3.35 12.66 -9.22
N ARG A 88 -3.10 12.91 -10.50
CA ARG A 88 -4.15 13.42 -11.40
C ARG A 88 -5.02 12.20 -11.73
N ASP A 89 -6.26 12.21 -11.27
CA ASP A 89 -7.28 11.28 -11.77
C ASP A 89 -7.48 11.46 -13.29
#